data_AF-A0A6J6JA99-F1
#
_entry.id   AF-A0A6J6JA99-F1
#
_cell.length_a   1.000
_cell.length_b   1.000
_cell.length_c   1.000
_cell.angle_alpha   90.00
_cell.angle_beta   90.00
_cell.angle_gamma   90.00
#
_symmetry.space_group_name_H-M   'P 1'
#
loop_
_entity.id
_entity.type
_entity.pdbx_description
1 polymer ?
#
loop_
_entity_poly.entity_id
_entity_poly.type
_entity_poly.pdbx_seq_one_letter_code
_entity_poly.pdbx_strand_id
1 'polypeptide(L)'
;MNFAFKLMRRSLLDNIELHSEGSFIDVELLARAQKLGFSIVQFGVDYFPRTRGISTLSSNSVIFKILREMYGLRSELQALEPLPLEVRQPWNTGGGTSS
;
A
#
# COMPACT_ATOMS: atom_id res chain seq x y z
N MET A 1 -8.60 3.78 5.58
CA MET A 1 -7.18 3.36 5.59
C MET A 1 -6.37 4.36 6.39
N ASN A 2 -6.42 4.30 7.72
CA ASN A 2 -5.56 5.16 8.57
C ASN A 2 -5.14 4.43 9.84
N PHE A 3 -5.21 3.10 9.78
CA PHE A 3 -4.74 2.25 10.85
C PHE A 3 -3.25 2.03 10.66
N ALA A 4 -2.45 2.40 11.66
CA ALA A 4 -1.00 2.38 11.56
C ALA A 4 -0.43 0.95 11.46
N PHE A 5 -1.14 -0.03 12.02
CA PHE A 5 -0.67 -1.41 12.02
C PHE A 5 -0.94 -2.08 10.67
N LYS A 6 0.13 -2.47 9.99
CA LYS A 6 0.11 -3.21 8.73
C LYS A 6 1.17 -4.30 8.80
N LEU A 7 0.79 -5.55 8.55
CA LEU A 7 1.73 -6.65 8.38
C LEU A 7 1.98 -6.84 6.89
N MET A 8 3.24 -6.84 6.49
CA MET A 8 3.63 -6.94 5.09
C MET A 8 4.90 -7.78 4.91
N ARG A 9 5.06 -8.34 3.71
CA ARG A 9 6.23 -9.13 3.36
C ARG A 9 7.43 -8.22 3.16
N ARG A 10 8.62 -8.68 3.53
CA ARG A 10 9.85 -7.96 3.25
C ARG A 10 10.08 -7.73 1.76
N SER A 11 9.77 -8.71 0.92
CA SER A 11 9.86 -8.58 -0.54
C SER A 11 8.99 -7.48 -1.14
N LEU A 12 7.88 -7.09 -0.47
CA LEU A 12 7.13 -5.91 -0.89
C LEU A 12 7.97 -4.64 -0.64
N LEU A 13 8.53 -4.50 0.56
CA LEU A 13 9.32 -3.33 0.97
C LEU A 13 10.58 -3.14 0.13
N ASP A 14 11.22 -4.24 -0.27
CA ASP A 14 12.43 -4.19 -1.10
C ASP A 14 12.14 -3.80 -2.56
N ASN A 15 10.87 -3.80 -3.00
CA ASN A 15 10.45 -3.53 -4.39
C ASN A 15 9.53 -2.31 -4.51
N ILE A 16 9.36 -1.52 -3.45
CA ILE A 16 8.60 -0.26 -3.50
C ILE A 16 9.47 0.90 -3.01
N GLU A 17 9.33 2.03 -3.68
CA GLU A 17 9.79 3.32 -3.19
C GLU A 17 8.55 4.16 -2.88
N LEU A 18 8.52 4.78 -1.71
CA LEU A 18 7.39 5.61 -1.25
C LEU A 18 7.82 7.06 -1.19
N HIS A 19 7.02 7.95 -1.79
CA HIS A 19 7.33 9.38 -1.84
C HIS A 19 6.39 10.22 -0.97
N SER A 20 5.26 9.68 -0.54
CA SER A 20 4.27 10.44 0.25
C SER A 20 4.71 10.63 1.70
N GLU A 21 4.76 11.88 2.17
CA GLU A 21 5.12 12.21 3.55
C GLU A 21 3.89 12.37 4.49
N GLY A 22 2.68 12.32 3.94
CA GLY A 22 1.43 12.58 4.67
C GLY A 22 0.50 11.37 4.74
N SER A 23 -0.77 11.59 5.12
CA SER A 23 -1.79 10.54 5.24
C SER A 23 -2.06 9.75 3.95
N PHE A 24 -1.57 10.23 2.81
CA PHE A 24 -1.65 9.55 1.52
C PHE A 24 -0.69 8.35 1.40
N ILE A 25 0.31 8.24 2.28
CA ILE A 25 1.29 7.14 2.31
C ILE A 25 0.63 5.76 2.36
N ASP A 26 -0.48 5.64 3.09
CA ASP A 26 -1.25 4.39 3.19
C ASP A 26 -1.85 3.99 1.84
N VAL A 27 -2.32 4.97 1.07
CA VAL A 27 -2.90 4.76 -0.26
C VAL A 27 -1.81 4.40 -1.25
N GLU A 28 -0.69 5.13 -1.23
CA GLU A 28 0.46 4.85 -2.10
C GLU A 28 0.98 3.43 -1.89
N LEU A 29 1.18 3.03 -0.64
CA LEU A 29 1.62 1.69 -0.27
C LEU A 29 0.68 0.61 -0.82
N LEU A 30 -0.63 0.74 -0.58
CA LEU A 30 -1.61 -0.24 -1.02
C LEU A 30 -1.70 -0.32 -2.56
N ALA A 31 -1.65 0.83 -3.24
CA ALA A 31 -1.72 0.88 -4.69
C ALA A 31 -0.48 0.26 -5.36
N ARG A 32 0.72 0.54 -4.84
CA ARG A 32 1.96 -0.11 -5.30
C ARG A 32 1.94 -1.60 -5.01
N ALA A 33 1.52 -2.03 -3.82
CA ALA A 33 1.41 -3.44 -3.48
C ALA A 33 0.45 -4.20 -4.42
N GLN A 34 -0.71 -3.61 -4.72
CA GLN A 34 -1.68 -4.19 -5.66
C GLN A 34 -1.10 -4.29 -7.08
N LYS A 35 -0.33 -3.28 -7.53
CA LYS A 35 0.29 -3.27 -8.85
C LYS A 35 1.44 -4.27 -9.00
N LEU A 36 2.25 -4.44 -7.96
CA LEU A 36 3.22 -5.53 -7.88
C LEU A 36 2.54 -6.90 -7.72
N GLY A 37 1.23 -6.92 -7.52
CA GLY A 37 0.37 -8.09 -7.49
C GLY A 37 0.29 -8.78 -6.12
N PHE A 38 0.71 -8.14 -5.05
CA PHE A 38 0.48 -8.69 -3.72
C PHE A 38 -1.03 -8.75 -3.41
N SER A 39 -1.45 -9.81 -2.74
CA SER A 39 -2.82 -9.92 -2.23
C SER A 39 -2.94 -9.17 -0.90
N ILE A 40 -4.01 -8.40 -0.74
CA ILE A 40 -4.26 -7.56 0.42
C ILE A 40 -5.50 -8.09 1.13
N VAL A 41 -5.37 -8.40 2.42
CA VAL A 41 -6.46 -8.85 3.28
C VAL A 41 -6.65 -7.84 4.40
N GLN A 42 -7.90 -7.52 4.71
CA GLN A 42 -8.28 -6.64 5.80
C GLN A 42 -8.98 -7.45 6.89
N PHE A 43 -8.53 -7.27 8.14
CA PHE A 43 -9.17 -7.86 9.31
C PHE A 43 -9.81 -6.76 10.15
N GLY A 44 -11.05 -6.97 10.57
CA GLY A 44 -11.72 -6.09 11.51
C GLY A 44 -11.04 -6.19 12.88
N VAL A 45 -10.76 -5.03 13.47
CA VAL A 45 -10.25 -4.92 14.86
C VAL A 45 -11.13 -3.92 15.60
N ASP A 46 -11.40 -4.19 16.87
CA ASP A 46 -12.15 -3.26 17.72
C ASP A 46 -11.32 -1.99 17.94
N TYR A 47 -11.78 -0.90 17.34
CA TYR A 47 -11.12 0.40 17.45
C TYR A 47 -11.87 1.27 18.44
N PHE A 48 -11.22 1.61 19.55
CA PHE A 48 -11.75 2.56 20.53
C PHE A 48 -11.50 4.00 20.03
N PRO A 49 -12.54 4.78 19.71
CA PRO A 49 -12.38 6.12 19.14
C PRO A 49 -11.73 7.08 20.16
N ARG A 50 -10.87 7.99 19.68
CA ARG A 50 -10.37 9.09 20.51
C ARG A 50 -11.47 10.12 20.74
N THR A 51 -11.65 10.59 21.98
CA THR A 51 -12.75 11.46 22.41
C THR A 51 -12.54 12.97 22.17
N ARG A 52 -11.43 13.45 21.58
CA ARG A 52 -11.23 14.87 21.22
C ARG A 52 -10.32 15.04 19.99
N GLY A 53 -10.72 15.93 19.07
CA GLY A 53 -9.90 16.42 17.96
C GLY A 53 -10.70 16.74 16.69
N ILE A 54 -10.61 17.97 16.20
CA ILE A 54 -11.18 18.38 14.91
C ILE A 54 -10.24 17.88 13.80
N SER A 55 -10.74 17.12 12.83
CA SER A 55 -9.94 16.60 11.71
C SER A 55 -9.31 17.73 10.90
N THR A 56 -7.99 17.92 11.03
CA THR A 56 -7.20 18.88 10.24
C THR A 56 -7.11 18.48 8.75
N LEU A 57 -7.60 17.30 8.38
CA LEU A 57 -7.58 16.74 7.03
C LEU A 57 -8.61 17.36 6.06
N SER A 58 -9.52 18.19 6.55
CA SER A 58 -10.69 18.67 5.79
C SER A 58 -10.50 20.01 5.05
N SER A 59 -9.28 20.57 5.04
CA SER A 59 -9.00 21.77 4.25
C SER A 59 -9.04 21.48 2.75
N ASN A 60 -9.71 22.33 1.97
CA ASN A 60 -9.70 22.24 0.50
C ASN A 60 -8.28 22.15 -0.08
N SER A 61 -7.30 22.85 0.50
CA SER A 61 -5.91 22.78 0.03
C SER A 61 -5.29 21.39 0.17
N VAL A 62 -5.65 20.65 1.23
CA VAL A 62 -5.21 19.27 1.47
C VAL A 62 -5.89 18.32 0.48
N ILE A 63 -7.18 18.50 0.23
CA ILE A 63 -7.94 17.72 -0.75
C ILE A 63 -7.33 17.86 -2.15
N PHE A 64 -7.06 19.09 -2.61
CA PHE A 64 -6.43 19.31 -3.91
C PHE A 64 -5.01 18.74 -4.01
N LYS A 65 -4.23 18.79 -2.92
CA LYS A 65 -2.90 18.16 -2.86
C LYS A 65 -3.01 16.64 -3.02
N ILE A 66 -3.94 15.99 -2.31
CA ILE A 66 -4.20 14.54 -2.42
C ILE A 66 -4.61 14.17 -3.86
N LEU A 67 -5.52 14.93 -4.48
CA LEU A 67 -5.94 14.65 -5.86
C LEU A 67 -4.79 14.77 -6.86
N ARG A 68 -3.90 15.75 -6.69
CA ARG A 68 -2.70 15.91 -7.52
C ARG A 68 -1.72 14.76 -7.32
N GLU A 69 -1.47 14.36 -6.07
CA GLU A 69 -0.62 13.20 -5.74
C GLU A 69 -1.20 11.90 -6.32
N MET A 70 -2.51 11.68 -6.23
CA MET A 70 -3.19 10.57 -6.92
C MET A 70 -2.98 10.59 -8.44
N TYR A 71 -3.02 11.78 -9.05
CA TYR A 71 -2.80 11.94 -10.48
C TYR A 71 -1.34 11.63 -10.86
N GLY A 72 -0.33 12.01 -10.06
CA GLY A 72 1.06 11.60 -10.30
C GLY A 72 1.27 10.09 -10.12
N LEU A 73 0.73 9.55 -9.03
CA LEU A 73 0.87 8.14 -8.68
C LEU A 73 0.28 7.23 -9.77
N ARG A 74 -0.87 7.56 -10.36
CA ARG A 74 -1.46 6.71 -11.42
C ARG A 74 -0.54 6.55 -12.64
N SER A 75 0.24 7.56 -13.03
CA SER A 75 1.19 7.43 -14.14
C SER A 75 2.38 6.54 -13.78
N GLU A 76 2.90 6.66 -12.56
CA GLU A 76 3.99 5.78 -12.08
C GLU A 76 3.52 4.32 -11.97
N LEU A 77 2.32 4.10 -11.44
CA LEU A 77 1.70 2.78 -11.32
C LEU A 77 1.37 2.13 -12.67
N GLN A 78 1.26 2.90 -13.76
CA GLN A 78 1.10 2.37 -15.10
C GLN A 78 2.41 1.83 -15.68
N ALA A 79 3.56 2.30 -15.20
CA ALA A 79 4.88 1.83 -15.62
C ALA A 79 5.37 0.60 -14.82
N LEU A 80 4.66 0.23 -13.73
CA LEU A 80 5.02 -0.91 -12.91
C LEU A 80 4.44 -2.21 -13.50
N GLU A 81 5.34 -3.16 -13.76
CA GLU A 81 4.98 -4.53 -14.11
C GLU A 81 4.83 -5.40 -12.85
N PRO A 82 3.92 -6.38 -12.84
CA PRO A 82 3.76 -7.30 -11.71
C PRO A 82 5.04 -8.09 -11.47
N LEU A 83 5.40 -8.29 -10.20
CA LEU A 83 6.60 -9.09 -9.87
C LEU A 83 6.38 -10.58 -10.22
N PRO A 84 7.46 -11.30 -10.58
CA PRO A 84 7.44 -12.74 -10.77
C PRO A 84 6.91 -13.47 -9.52
N LEU A 85 6.28 -14.62 -9.74
CA LEU A 85 5.67 -15.40 -8.66
C LEU A 85 6.71 -15.88 -7.63
N GLU A 86 7.96 -16.14 -8.03
CA GLU A 86 9.01 -16.56 -7.09
C GLU A 86 9.31 -15.49 -6.04
N VAL A 87 9.27 -14.21 -6.43
CA VAL A 87 9.55 -13.07 -5.54
C VAL A 87 8.38 -12.84 -4.57
N ARG A 88 7.15 -13.07 -5.04
CA ARG A 88 5.91 -12.85 -4.27
C ARG A 88 5.61 -13.99 -3.31
N GLN A 89 5.93 -15.23 -3.71
CA GLN A 89 5.61 -16.45 -2.98
C GLN A 89 6.83 -17.40 -2.85
N PRO A 90 7.96 -16.98 -2.24
CA PRO A 90 9.21 -17.75 -2.23
C PRO A 90 9.13 -19.16 -1.61
N TRP A 91 8.14 -19.47 -0.77
CA TRP A 91 7.97 -20.83 -0.21
C TRP A 91 7.18 -21.76 -1.14
N ASN A 92 6.53 -21.25 -2.19
CA ASN A 92 5.79 -22.07 -3.15
C ASN A 92 6.69 -22.64 -4.26
N THR A 93 7.89 -22.09 -4.45
CA THR A 93 8.80 -22.48 -5.55
C THR A 93 9.65 -23.73 -5.27
N GLY A 94 9.50 -24.34 -4.08
CA GLY A 94 10.37 -25.45 -3.61
C GLY A 94 9.77 -26.86 -3.67
N GLY A 95 8.58 -27.07 -4.25
CA GLY A 95 7.89 -28.37 -4.18
C GLY A 95 7.16 -28.74 -5.47
N GLY A 96 7.89 -29.25 -6.48
CA GLY A 96 7.25 -29.70 -7.71
C GLY A 96 8.14 -30.29 -8.81
N THR A 97 9.41 -30.58 -8.55
CA THR A 97 10.28 -31.33 -9.48
C THR A 97 10.93 -32.51 -8.77
N SER A 98 10.13 -33.52 -8.47
CA SER A 98 10.60 -34.91 -8.35
C SER A 98 9.39 -35.84 -8.45
N SER A 99 9.27 -36.47 -9.62
CA SER A 99 8.68 -37.79 -9.96
C SER A 99 7.93 -37.74 -11.28
#